data_AF-A0A2H9MCI7-F1
#
_entry.id   AF-A0A2H9MCI7-F1
#
_cell.length_a   1.000
_cell.length_b   1.000
_cell.length_c   1.000
_cell.angle_alpha   90.00
_cell.angle_beta   90.00
_cell.angle_gamma   90.00
#
_symmetry.space_group_name_H-M   'P 1'
#
loop_
_entity.id
_entity.type
_entity.pdbx_description
1 polymer ?
#
loop_
_entity_poly.entity_id
_entity_poly.type
_entity_poly.pdbx_seq_one_letter_code
_entity_poly.pdbx_strand_id
1 'polypeptide(L)'
;MDLKTAKLMGGIGAILTLLSFIPSIGWLLSIVGFVLVLLAVKTISDEVKESKIFSDYLVAVVLSVVSVLVLFFGGIASIFGIM
;
A
#
# COMPACT_ATOMS: atom_id res chain seq x y z
N MET A 1 -14.97 5.89 14.82
CA MET A 1 -14.79 4.43 14.64
C MET A 1 -13.58 4.11 15.49
N ASP A 2 -13.71 3.27 16.52
CA ASP A 2 -12.72 3.24 17.60
C ASP A 2 -11.31 2.80 17.13
N LEU A 3 -10.26 3.36 17.74
CA LEU A 3 -8.83 3.14 17.40
C LEU A 3 -8.44 1.66 17.41
N LYS A 4 -9.11 0.88 18.26
CA LYS A 4 -8.95 -0.57 18.35
C LYS A 4 -9.33 -1.28 17.04
N THR A 5 -10.41 -0.83 16.40
CA THR A 5 -10.86 -1.37 15.10
C THR A 5 -9.93 -0.97 13.98
N ALA A 6 -9.38 0.25 14.01
CA ALA A 6 -8.38 0.69 13.04
C ALA A 6 -7.10 -0.17 13.11
N LYS A 7 -6.61 -0.48 14.32
CA LYS A 7 -5.47 -1.39 14.51
C LYS A 7 -5.76 -2.80 14.00
N LEU A 8 -6.96 -3.32 14.21
CA LEU A 8 -7.35 -4.63 13.70
C LEU A 8 -7.43 -4.65 12.17
N MET A 9 -8.05 -3.64 11.55
CA MET A 9 -8.08 -3.52 10.08
C MET A 9 -6.69 -3.40 9.47
N GLY A 10 -5.82 -2.60 10.08
CA GLY A 10 -4.44 -2.42 9.62
C GLY A 10 -3.63 -3.72 9.76
N GLY A 11 -3.79 -4.45 10.88
CA GLY A 11 -3.13 -5.73 11.11
C GLY A 11 -3.61 -6.84 10.16
N ILE A 12 -4.94 -6.98 10.01
CA ILE A 12 -5.53 -7.94 9.06
C ILE A 12 -5.13 -7.59 7.64
N GLY A 13 -5.18 -6.31 7.27
CA GLY A 13 -4.74 -5.82 5.96
C GLY A 13 -3.28 -6.17 5.70
N ALA A 14 -2.38 -5.95 6.65
CA ALA A 14 -0.97 -6.31 6.52
C ALA A 14 -0.76 -7.82 6.35
N ILE A 15 -1.44 -8.65 7.14
CA ILE A 15 -1.36 -10.12 7.03
C ILE A 15 -1.89 -10.61 5.67
N LEU A 16 -3.01 -10.07 5.21
CA LEU A 16 -3.57 -10.39 3.88
C LEU A 16 -2.61 -10.00 2.76
N THR A 17 -1.94 -8.86 2.91
CA THR A 17 -0.93 -8.41 1.93
C THR A 17 0.28 -9.33 1.94
N LEU A 18 0.69 -9.88 3.09
CA LEU A 18 1.78 -10.87 3.15
C LEU A 18 1.40 -12.23 2.56
N LEU A 19 0.14 -12.62 2.66
CA LEU A 19 -0.40 -13.84 2.01
C LEU A 19 -0.51 -13.72 0.48
N SER A 20 -0.14 -12.58 -0.11
CA SER A 20 -0.10 -12.37 -1.57
C SER A 20 0.83 -13.31 -2.32
N PHE A 21 1.71 -14.06 -1.63
CA PHE A 21 2.58 -15.07 -2.22
C PHE A 21 1.82 -16.30 -2.78
N ILE A 22 0.52 -16.47 -2.46
CA ILE A 22 -0.29 -17.58 -2.96
C ILE A 22 -0.61 -17.38 -4.46
N PRO A 23 -0.15 -18.25 -5.39
CA PRO A 23 -0.24 -17.99 -6.84
C PRO A 23 -1.67 -17.83 -7.38
N SER A 24 -2.66 -18.52 -6.82
CA SER A 24 -4.03 -18.52 -7.35
C SER A 24 -4.89 -17.34 -6.90
N ILE A 25 -4.69 -16.87 -5.66
CA ILE A 25 -5.56 -15.84 -5.03
C ILE A 25 -4.78 -14.67 -4.46
N GLY A 26 -3.46 -14.69 -4.52
CA GLY A 26 -2.59 -13.71 -3.90
C GLY A 26 -2.77 -12.29 -4.44
N TRP A 27 -3.13 -12.16 -5.73
CA TRP A 27 -3.44 -10.87 -6.35
C TRP A 27 -4.71 -10.24 -5.75
N LEU A 28 -5.77 -11.04 -5.53
CA LEU A 28 -6.99 -10.61 -4.84
C LEU A 28 -6.71 -10.24 -3.39
N LEU A 29 -5.95 -11.07 -2.67
CA LEU A 29 -5.58 -10.82 -1.27
C LEU A 29 -4.73 -9.55 -1.11
N SER A 30 -3.84 -9.28 -2.07
CA SER A 30 -3.03 -8.06 -2.08
C SER A 30 -3.90 -6.80 -2.23
N ILE A 31 -4.85 -6.81 -3.17
CA ILE A 31 -5.77 -5.68 -3.36
C ILE A 31 -6.64 -5.46 -2.12
N VAL A 32 -7.22 -6.53 -1.57
CA VAL A 32 -8.07 -6.45 -0.38
C VAL A 32 -7.25 -5.99 0.83
N GLY A 33 -6.06 -6.55 1.03
CA GLY A 33 -5.14 -6.16 2.09
C GLY A 33 -4.74 -4.69 2.00
N PHE A 34 -4.43 -4.22 0.79
CA PHE A 34 -4.06 -2.84 0.53
C PHE A 34 -5.21 -1.85 0.83
N VAL A 35 -6.44 -2.18 0.41
CA VAL A 35 -7.63 -1.37 0.72
C VAL A 35 -7.90 -1.33 2.23
N LEU A 36 -7.73 -2.46 2.93
CA LEU A 36 -7.87 -2.52 4.39
C LEU A 36 -6.83 -1.66 5.12
N VAL A 37 -5.57 -1.65 4.65
CA VAL A 37 -4.54 -0.77 5.20
C VAL A 37 -4.89 0.71 4.95
N LEU A 38 -5.35 1.07 3.75
CA LEU A 38 -5.80 2.44 3.45
C LEU A 38 -6.96 2.87 4.37
N LEU A 39 -7.95 2.01 4.59
CA LEU A 39 -9.05 2.28 5.50
C LEU A 39 -8.59 2.40 6.95
N ALA A 40 -7.62 1.60 7.38
CA ALA A 40 -7.03 1.71 8.71
C ALA A 40 -6.34 3.06 8.90
N VAL A 41 -5.51 3.50 7.94
CA VAL A 41 -4.82 4.80 7.98
C VAL A 41 -5.83 5.95 7.97
N LYS A 42 -6.88 5.87 7.14
CA LYS A 42 -7.96 6.86 7.13
C LYS A 42 -8.63 6.96 8.51
N THR A 43 -8.97 5.82 9.10
CA THR A 43 -9.64 5.78 10.41
C THR A 43 -8.75 6.39 11.50
N ILE A 44 -7.44 6.12 11.46
CA ILE A 44 -6.47 6.72 12.38
C ILE A 44 -6.41 8.25 12.16
N SER A 45 -6.36 8.70 10.91
CA SER A 45 -6.34 10.12 10.56
C SER A 45 -7.59 10.87 11.07
N ASP A 46 -8.77 10.25 10.92
CA ASP A 46 -10.04 10.80 11.39
C ASP A 46 -10.11 10.85 12.92
N GLU A 47 -9.64 9.81 13.61
CA GLU A 47 -9.67 9.72 15.08
C GLU A 47 -8.67 10.68 15.74
N VAL A 48 -7.49 10.86 15.14
CA VAL A 48 -6.45 11.80 15.60
C VAL A 48 -6.77 13.25 15.16
N LYS A 49 -7.82 13.46 14.34
CA LYS A 49 -8.21 14.75 13.74
C LYS A 49 -7.09 15.41 12.94
N GLU A 50 -6.21 14.61 12.35
CA GLU A 50 -5.10 15.09 11.53
C GLU A 50 -5.18 14.47 10.13
N SER A 51 -5.83 15.17 9.22
CA SER A 51 -6.06 14.74 7.83
C SER A 51 -4.77 14.56 7.02
N LYS A 52 -3.67 15.19 7.46
CA LYS A 52 -2.34 15.07 6.83
C LYS A 52 -1.82 13.64 6.87
N ILE A 53 -2.13 12.87 7.92
CA ILE A 53 -1.67 11.48 8.05
C ILE A 53 -2.13 10.64 6.85
N PHE A 54 -3.41 10.73 6.49
CA PHE A 54 -3.95 9.99 5.36
C PHE A 54 -3.48 10.56 4.02
N SER A 55 -3.42 11.89 3.89
CA SER A 55 -2.94 12.55 2.67
C SER A 55 -1.48 12.21 2.36
N ASP A 56 -0.60 12.31 3.35
CA ASP A 56 0.83 12.03 3.19
C ASP A 56 1.07 10.54 2.90
N TYR A 57 0.29 9.66 3.54
CA TYR A 57 0.31 8.23 3.22
C TYR A 57 -0.14 7.94 1.78
N LEU A 58 -1.22 8.58 1.31
CA LEU A 58 -1.68 8.45 -0.08
C LEU A 58 -0.62 8.97 -1.06
N VAL A 59 0.02 10.10 -0.76
CA VAL A 59 1.11 10.65 -1.57
C VAL A 59 2.27 9.64 -1.64
N ALA A 60 2.66 9.05 -0.50
CA ALA A 60 3.71 8.02 -0.45
C ALA A 60 3.35 6.78 -1.28
N VAL A 61 2.10 6.32 -1.21
CA VAL A 61 1.59 5.23 -2.06
C VAL A 61 1.75 5.57 -3.54
N VAL A 62 1.28 6.74 -3.98
CA VAL A 62 1.37 7.14 -5.40
C VAL A 62 2.84 7.23 -5.83
N LEU A 63 3.70 7.82 -4.99
CA LEU A 63 5.15 7.87 -5.21
C LEU A 63 5.76 6.48 -5.36
N SER A 64 5.33 5.50 -4.57
CA SER A 64 5.85 4.13 -4.66
C SER A 64 5.53 3.50 -6.03
N VAL A 65 4.31 3.71 -6.53
CA VAL A 65 3.89 3.21 -7.85
C VAL A 65 4.70 3.87 -8.97
N VAL A 66 4.87 5.19 -8.91
CA VAL A 66 5.69 5.93 -9.87
C VAL A 66 7.15 5.46 -9.81
N SER A 67 7.70 5.21 -8.62
CA SER A 67 9.07 4.74 -8.44
C SER A 67 9.30 3.37 -9.09
N VAL A 68 8.35 2.44 -8.94
CA VAL A 68 8.41 1.14 -9.60
C VAL A 68 8.42 1.29 -11.12
N LEU A 69 7.60 2.19 -11.68
CA LEU A 69 7.58 2.45 -13.11
C LEU A 69 8.90 3.05 -13.62
N VAL A 70 9.46 4.03 -12.90
CA VAL A 70 10.74 4.65 -13.26
C VAL A 70 11.88 3.63 -13.21
N LEU A 71 11.93 2.78 -12.18
CA LEU A 71 12.92 1.71 -12.09
C LEU A 71 12.75 0.66 -13.19
N PHE A 72 11.51 0.32 -13.54
CA PHE A 72 11.23 -0.65 -14.59
C PHE A 72 11.71 -0.13 -15.95
N PHE A 73 11.25 1.06 -16.36
CA PHE A 73 11.63 1.65 -17.65
C PHE A 73 13.10 2.10 -17.70
N GLY A 74 13.56 2.78 -16.65
CA GLY A 74 14.95 3.23 -16.54
C GLY A 74 15.94 2.08 -16.44
N GLY A 75 15.59 1.02 -15.71
CA GLY A 75 16.37 -0.21 -15.62
C GLY A 75 16.48 -0.91 -16.98
N ILE A 76 15.36 -1.08 -17.69
CA ILE A 76 15.36 -1.65 -19.05
C ILE A 76 16.19 -0.80 -20.01
N ALA A 77 16.03 0.53 -20.00
CA ALA A 77 16.80 1.44 -20.86
C ALA A 77 18.30 1.38 -20.55
N SER A 78 18.68 1.25 -19.28
CA SER A 78 20.08 1.11 -18.87
C SER A 78 20.67 -0.21 -19.35
N ILE A 79 19.94 -1.32 -19.23
CA ILE A 79 20.37 -2.64 -19.73
C ILE A 79 20.55 -2.61 -21.26
N PHE A 80 19.61 -1.98 -21.99
CA PHE A 80 19.70 -1.85 -23.45
C PHE A 80 20.75 -0.85 -23.93
N GLY A 81 21.08 0.18 -23.15
CA GLY A 81 22.12 1.14 -23.49
C GLY A 81 23.55 0.67 -23.17
N ILE A 82 23.69 -0.38 -22.34
CA ILE A 82 24.98 -0.99 -21.99
C ILE A 82 25.33 -2.16 -22.93
N MET A 83 24.33 -2.78 -23.58
CA MET A 83 24.47 -3.81 -24.62
C MET A 83 24.86 -3.20 -25.98
#